data_AF-K9VVH3-F1
#
_entry.id   AF-K9VVH3-F1
#
_cell.length_a   1.000
_cell.length_b   1.000
_cell.length_c   1.000
_cell.angle_alpha   90.00
_cell.angle_beta   90.00
_cell.angle_gamma   90.00
#
_symmetry.space_group_name_H-M   'P 1'
#
loop_
_entity.id
_entity.type
_entity.pdbx_description
1 polymer ?
#
loop_
_entity_poly.entity_id
_entity_poly.type
_entity_poly.pdbx_seq_one_letter_code
_entity_poly.pdbx_strand_id
1 'polypeptide(L)'
;MTSYRIDLIGDTLKVDFAKTPDGTPVVANGDEIVRDAATRLREMIDRGEIKGGNLLKINGRISVALSYTIAHEIAHLYRAIAVSDTRLGAYVVVITTTDDYPIGSQIDFETGKVTQVCSLPNTPPSFLIYWEDDVLIARINNTVKADGDQIAVDAYSQLQNLINSGQLSGGKPFLKINGRATVLASFLIAYEVGHKYGAVAVFDPKIGDRGLDRYIVTINHSKNYQVGETFDINYQPQPNVKVVLCGPANTGKTVFKDGLKAAILKLNHAPDDFYVISGCPDGDGSWHGETAQKYPKLAEELKAEYKAKFTPEFAQGKARDIKAIKNSLLVFDVGGKISDENITIMSEATHAVILAKTPEDVAQWQNFCEIKLERPLPIIAIIYSDYAGKEDKIITEEPVLTGSVHYLERGQNVSNRPMIKALAELLVSLAINCR
;
A
#
# COMPACT_ATOMS: atom_id res chain seq x y z
N MET A 1 -4.79 -20.76 14.28
CA MET A 1 -5.32 -20.48 12.93
C MET A 1 -4.27 -19.63 12.25
N THR A 2 -3.83 -19.96 11.04
CA THR A 2 -2.78 -19.19 10.35
C THR A 2 -3.35 -17.82 9.93
N SER A 3 -2.52 -16.79 9.99
CA SER A 3 -2.85 -15.43 9.56
C SER A 3 -2.87 -15.25 8.04
N TYR A 4 -2.34 -16.25 7.31
CA TYR A 4 -2.16 -16.18 5.87
C TYR A 4 -2.47 -17.53 5.20
N ARG A 5 -2.97 -17.48 3.96
CA ARG A 5 -3.32 -18.64 3.13
C ARG A 5 -2.45 -18.67 1.89
N ILE A 6 -1.88 -19.83 1.58
CA ILE A 6 -1.04 -20.07 0.42
C ILE A 6 -1.42 -21.42 -0.19
N ASP A 7 -1.81 -21.39 -1.46
CA ASP A 7 -2.22 -22.55 -2.23
C ASP A 7 -1.53 -22.52 -3.61
N LEU A 8 -1.05 -23.67 -4.09
CA LEU A 8 -0.52 -23.78 -5.45
C LEU A 8 -1.59 -24.38 -6.37
N ILE A 9 -2.00 -23.62 -7.39
CA ILE A 9 -2.96 -24.05 -8.41
C ILE A 9 -2.27 -24.03 -9.77
N GLY A 10 -1.90 -25.21 -10.28
CA GLY A 10 -1.09 -25.34 -11.48
C GLY A 10 0.28 -24.68 -11.28
N ASP A 11 0.58 -23.67 -12.10
CA ASP A 11 1.79 -22.85 -12.05
C ASP A 11 1.60 -21.51 -11.31
N THR A 12 0.49 -21.37 -10.57
CA THR A 12 0.13 -20.12 -9.88
C THR A 12 0.04 -20.32 -8.38
N LEU A 13 0.89 -19.63 -7.63
CA LEU A 13 0.82 -19.50 -6.18
C LEU A 13 -0.26 -18.46 -5.83
N LYS A 14 -1.40 -18.94 -5.33
CA LYS A 14 -2.50 -18.12 -4.82
C LYS A 14 -2.23 -17.78 -3.37
N VAL A 15 -2.25 -16.49 -3.05
CA VAL A 15 -1.88 -15.98 -1.73
C VAL A 15 -2.92 -14.99 -1.22
N ASP A 16 -3.31 -15.12 0.05
CA ASP A 16 -4.31 -14.22 0.62
C ASP A 16 -4.22 -14.10 2.14
N PHE A 17 -4.67 -12.97 2.68
CA PHE A 17 -4.88 -12.83 4.13
C PHE A 17 -5.98 -13.78 4.59
N ALA A 18 -5.74 -14.49 5.70
CA ALA A 18 -6.66 -15.51 6.17
C ALA A 18 -8.01 -14.90 6.59
N LYS A 19 -9.07 -15.68 6.38
CA LYS A 19 -10.41 -15.39 6.87
C LYS A 19 -10.90 -16.60 7.68
N THR A 20 -11.69 -16.37 8.70
CA THR A 20 -12.44 -17.41 9.41
C THR A 20 -13.49 -18.05 8.47
N PRO A 21 -14.07 -19.22 8.82
CA PRO A 21 -15.09 -19.88 7.99
C PRO A 21 -16.31 -19.01 7.67
N ASP A 22 -16.65 -18.04 8.52
CA ASP A 22 -17.76 -17.10 8.28
C ASP A 22 -17.34 -15.85 7.48
N GLY A 23 -16.11 -15.82 6.96
CA GLY A 23 -15.57 -14.76 6.11
C GLY A 23 -14.99 -13.55 6.84
N THR A 24 -14.82 -13.63 8.16
CA THR A 24 -14.24 -12.54 8.97
C THR A 24 -12.72 -12.53 8.81
N PRO A 25 -12.07 -11.38 8.53
CA PRO A 25 -10.62 -11.30 8.44
C PRO A 25 -9.93 -11.74 9.73
N VAL A 26 -8.90 -12.56 9.62
CA VAL A 26 -8.00 -12.86 10.76
C VAL A 26 -7.11 -11.64 10.96
N VAL A 27 -7.21 -11.00 12.12
CA VAL A 27 -6.37 -9.85 12.47
C VAL A 27 -4.99 -10.35 12.86
N ALA A 28 -3.97 -9.91 12.12
CA ALA A 28 -2.58 -10.25 12.37
C ALA A 28 -1.66 -9.09 11.99
N ASN A 29 -0.57 -8.95 12.74
CA ASN A 29 0.46 -7.96 12.44
C ASN A 29 1.39 -8.47 11.32
N GLY A 30 2.19 -7.57 10.75
CA GLY A 30 3.10 -7.90 9.65
C GLY A 30 4.09 -9.01 10.01
N ASP A 31 4.56 -9.06 11.26
CA ASP A 31 5.51 -10.05 11.75
C ASP A 31 4.91 -11.45 11.88
N GLU A 32 3.66 -11.55 12.35
CA GLU A 32 2.90 -12.79 12.41
C GLU A 32 2.63 -13.33 11.00
N ILE A 33 2.21 -12.46 10.07
CA ILE A 33 1.96 -12.82 8.66
C ILE A 33 3.23 -13.36 8.00
N VAL A 34 4.37 -12.70 8.22
CA VAL A 34 5.68 -13.14 7.71
C VAL A 34 6.05 -14.53 8.27
N ARG A 35 5.90 -14.74 9.58
CA ARG A 35 6.23 -16.00 10.24
C ARG A 35 5.37 -17.16 9.76
N ASP A 36 4.06 -16.94 9.67
CA ASP A 36 3.09 -17.96 9.25
C ASP A 36 3.29 -18.33 7.78
N ALA A 37 3.52 -17.33 6.91
CA ALA A 37 3.76 -17.58 5.49
C ALA A 37 5.07 -18.34 5.24
N ALA A 38 6.15 -17.97 5.93
CA ALA A 38 7.42 -18.69 5.83
C ALA A 38 7.25 -20.16 6.24
N THR A 39 6.54 -20.39 7.35
CA THR A 39 6.25 -21.75 7.85
C THR A 39 5.46 -22.55 6.81
N ARG A 40 4.37 -21.98 6.27
CA ARG A 40 3.55 -22.65 5.26
C ARG A 40 4.33 -22.95 3.98
N LEU A 41 5.13 -22.02 3.47
CA LEU A 41 5.93 -22.23 2.26
C LEU A 41 6.92 -23.39 2.44
N ARG A 42 7.64 -23.43 3.57
CA ARG A 42 8.57 -24.52 3.87
C ARG A 42 7.86 -25.86 3.96
N GLU A 43 6.70 -25.92 4.62
CA GLU A 43 5.89 -27.15 4.65
C GLU A 43 5.47 -27.61 3.25
N MET A 44 5.09 -26.68 2.36
CA MET A 44 4.73 -26.99 0.97
C MET A 44 5.93 -27.52 0.18
N ILE A 45 7.12 -26.96 0.40
CA ILE A 45 8.37 -27.41 -0.23
C ILE A 45 8.74 -28.81 0.29
N ASP A 46 8.73 -29.02 1.60
CA ASP A 46 9.10 -30.29 2.24
C ASP A 46 8.16 -31.43 1.83
N ARG A 47 6.88 -31.14 1.61
CA ARG A 47 5.88 -32.10 1.12
C ARG A 47 5.94 -32.31 -0.40
N GLY A 48 6.79 -31.56 -1.11
CA GLY A 48 6.88 -31.59 -2.57
C GLY A 48 5.63 -31.06 -3.27
N GLU A 49 4.82 -30.23 -2.60
CA GLU A 49 3.74 -29.45 -3.23
C GLU A 49 4.35 -28.41 -4.18
N ILE A 50 5.43 -27.74 -3.76
CA ILE A 50 6.23 -26.81 -4.58
C ILE A 50 7.50 -27.54 -5.03
N LYS A 51 7.59 -27.87 -6.32
CA LYS A 51 8.71 -28.63 -6.91
C LYS A 51 9.73 -27.79 -7.67
N GLY A 52 9.45 -26.50 -7.85
CA GLY A 52 10.19 -25.67 -8.79
C GLY A 52 9.74 -25.85 -10.24
N GLY A 53 10.39 -25.14 -11.16
CA GLY A 53 10.04 -25.19 -12.57
C GLY A 53 10.55 -24.01 -13.38
N ASN A 54 10.01 -23.83 -14.59
CA ASN A 54 10.45 -22.74 -15.47
C ASN A 54 9.89 -21.39 -15.01
N LEU A 55 8.60 -21.33 -14.68
CA LEU A 55 7.90 -20.12 -14.30
C LEU A 55 6.96 -20.40 -13.12
N LEU A 56 6.96 -19.49 -12.14
CA LEU A 56 5.91 -19.40 -11.13
C LEU A 56 5.18 -18.06 -11.26
N LYS A 57 3.86 -18.09 -11.33
CA LYS A 57 3.01 -16.90 -11.19
C LYS A 57 2.58 -16.76 -9.74
N ILE A 58 2.55 -15.54 -9.22
CA ILE A 58 2.04 -15.24 -7.88
C ILE A 58 0.86 -14.29 -8.02
N ASN A 59 -0.27 -14.66 -7.41
CA ASN A 59 -1.51 -13.92 -7.52
C ASN A 59 -2.21 -13.79 -6.17
N GLY A 60 -2.54 -12.56 -5.80
CA GLY A 60 -3.36 -12.25 -4.64
C GLY A 60 -2.77 -11.13 -3.78
N ARG A 61 -3.26 -11.00 -2.54
CA ARG A 61 -2.97 -9.86 -1.67
C ARG A 61 -1.72 -10.11 -0.85
N ILE A 62 -0.67 -9.30 -1.06
CA ILE A 62 0.65 -9.46 -0.43
C ILE A 62 1.03 -8.14 0.25
N SER A 63 1.53 -8.19 1.48
CA SER A 63 2.16 -7.03 2.13
C SER A 63 3.61 -6.87 1.68
N VAL A 64 4.17 -5.66 1.79
CA VAL A 64 5.57 -5.42 1.40
C VAL A 64 6.52 -6.36 2.16
N ALA A 65 6.47 -6.44 3.48
CA ALA A 65 7.33 -7.36 4.25
C ALA A 65 7.18 -8.83 3.83
N LEU A 66 5.94 -9.28 3.59
CA LEU A 66 5.67 -10.64 3.16
C LEU A 66 6.28 -10.96 1.79
N SER A 67 6.28 -10.00 0.85
CA SER A 67 6.85 -10.22 -0.48
C SER A 67 8.34 -10.58 -0.44
N TYR A 68 9.11 -10.04 0.52
CA TYR A 68 10.51 -10.42 0.73
C TYR A 68 10.64 -11.88 1.15
N THR A 69 9.75 -12.31 2.05
CA THR A 69 9.74 -13.68 2.57
C THR A 69 9.38 -14.66 1.47
N ILE A 70 8.30 -14.39 0.72
CA ILE A 70 7.88 -15.24 -0.40
C ILE A 70 8.98 -15.35 -1.45
N ALA A 71 9.58 -14.22 -1.85
CA ALA A 71 10.66 -14.19 -2.84
C ALA A 71 11.81 -15.10 -2.42
N HIS A 72 12.30 -14.93 -1.18
CA HIS A 72 13.43 -15.68 -0.67
C HIS A 72 13.19 -17.20 -0.61
N GLU A 73 12.02 -17.61 -0.09
CA GLU A 73 11.70 -19.02 0.12
C GLU A 73 11.54 -19.81 -1.19
N ILE A 74 11.16 -19.16 -2.30
CA ILE A 74 10.82 -19.89 -3.54
C ILE A 74 11.65 -19.52 -4.78
N ALA A 75 12.39 -18.40 -4.76
CA ALA A 75 13.13 -17.93 -5.94
C ALA A 75 14.15 -18.95 -6.47
N HIS A 76 14.83 -19.66 -5.57
CA HIS A 76 15.83 -20.65 -5.95
C HIS A 76 15.23 -21.92 -6.59
N LEU A 77 13.91 -22.10 -6.54
CA LEU A 77 13.21 -23.25 -7.13
C LEU A 77 12.76 -23.00 -8.57
N TYR A 78 12.66 -21.74 -9.01
CA TYR A 78 12.10 -21.39 -10.31
C TYR A 78 13.08 -20.58 -11.15
N ARG A 79 13.10 -20.83 -12.47
CA ARG A 79 13.92 -20.03 -13.38
C ARG A 79 13.39 -18.61 -13.53
N ALA A 80 12.08 -18.41 -13.41
CA ALA A 80 11.44 -17.10 -13.38
C ALA A 80 10.26 -17.04 -12.40
N ILE A 81 10.03 -15.86 -11.82
CA ILE A 81 8.85 -15.54 -11.00
C ILE A 81 8.19 -14.29 -11.55
N ALA A 82 6.88 -14.37 -11.76
CA ALA A 82 6.04 -13.26 -12.18
C ALA A 82 4.93 -12.99 -11.15
N VAL A 83 4.68 -11.72 -10.83
CA VAL A 83 3.73 -11.31 -9.79
C VAL A 83 2.62 -10.48 -10.42
N SER A 84 1.37 -10.71 -10.05
CA SER A 84 0.22 -10.04 -10.62
C SER A 84 0.26 -8.52 -10.40
N ASP A 85 0.10 -7.74 -11.48
CA ASP A 85 -0.23 -6.32 -11.43
C ASP A 85 -1.58 -6.09 -12.11
N THR A 86 -2.61 -5.87 -11.30
CA THR A 86 -3.99 -5.67 -11.77
C THR A 86 -4.17 -4.39 -12.57
N ARG A 87 -3.20 -3.45 -12.52
CA ARG A 87 -3.21 -2.21 -13.32
C ARG A 87 -2.69 -2.43 -14.73
N LEU A 88 -2.15 -3.61 -15.00
CA LEU A 88 -1.68 -4.06 -16.32
C LEU A 88 -2.52 -5.23 -16.87
N GLY A 89 -3.39 -5.83 -16.06
CA GLY A 89 -4.09 -7.06 -16.45
C GLY A 89 -3.11 -8.21 -16.76
N ALA A 90 -1.94 -8.19 -16.12
CA ALA A 90 -0.82 -9.08 -16.43
C ALA A 90 0.00 -9.41 -15.19
N TYR A 91 0.77 -10.50 -15.26
CA TYR A 91 1.86 -10.78 -14.33
C TYR A 91 3.13 -10.09 -14.81
N VAL A 92 3.86 -9.43 -13.92
CA VAL A 92 5.15 -8.80 -14.22
C VAL A 92 6.26 -9.71 -13.74
N VAL A 93 7.21 -10.04 -14.63
CA VAL A 93 8.39 -10.83 -14.28
C VAL A 93 9.32 -9.99 -13.40
N VAL A 94 9.56 -10.48 -12.18
CA VAL A 94 10.35 -9.78 -11.15
C VAL A 94 11.59 -10.56 -10.74
N ILE A 95 11.69 -11.85 -11.04
CA ILE A 95 12.92 -12.63 -10.81
C ILE A 95 13.12 -13.49 -12.05
N THR A 96 14.35 -13.56 -12.56
CA THR A 96 14.67 -14.43 -13.69
C THR A 96 16.13 -14.84 -13.71
N THR A 97 16.37 -16.05 -14.21
CA THR A 97 17.68 -16.63 -14.57
C THR A 97 17.63 -17.21 -16.00
N THR A 98 16.63 -16.81 -16.78
CA THR A 98 16.38 -17.27 -18.14
C THR A 98 16.05 -16.11 -19.08
N ASP A 99 16.48 -16.23 -20.33
CA ASP A 99 16.16 -15.26 -21.38
C ASP A 99 14.70 -15.40 -21.86
N ASP A 100 14.03 -16.52 -21.54
CA ASP A 100 12.62 -16.77 -21.92
C ASP A 100 11.66 -15.77 -21.25
N TYR A 101 12.03 -15.27 -20.07
CA TYR A 101 11.25 -14.33 -19.27
C TYR A 101 12.16 -13.21 -18.77
N PRO A 102 12.45 -12.19 -19.60
CA PRO A 102 13.25 -11.05 -19.18
C PRO A 102 12.55 -10.26 -18.06
N ILE A 103 13.32 -9.65 -17.15
CA ILE A 103 12.81 -8.76 -16.10
C ILE A 103 11.90 -7.69 -16.69
N GLY A 104 10.77 -7.42 -16.01
CA GLY A 104 9.77 -6.43 -16.42
C GLY A 104 8.83 -6.90 -17.53
N SER A 105 9.04 -8.09 -18.11
CA SER A 105 8.11 -8.63 -19.11
C SER A 105 6.73 -8.85 -18.50
N GLN A 106 5.70 -8.57 -19.28
CA GLN A 106 4.31 -8.76 -18.92
C GLN A 106 3.82 -10.11 -19.46
N ILE A 107 3.11 -10.88 -18.63
CA ILE A 107 2.42 -12.12 -19.00
C ILE A 107 0.93 -11.86 -18.83
N ASP A 108 0.23 -11.69 -19.95
CA ASP A 108 -1.19 -11.34 -19.96
C ASP A 108 -2.05 -12.38 -19.20
N PHE A 109 -3.01 -11.92 -18.40
CA PHE A 109 -3.82 -12.80 -17.53
C PHE A 109 -4.67 -13.81 -18.30
N GLU A 110 -5.18 -13.45 -19.48
CA GLU A 110 -6.11 -14.28 -20.23
C GLU A 110 -5.41 -15.15 -21.26
N THR A 111 -4.49 -14.55 -22.02
CA THR A 111 -3.84 -15.18 -23.17
C THR A 111 -2.53 -15.86 -22.80
N GLY A 112 -1.92 -15.51 -21.66
CA GLY A 112 -0.58 -15.96 -21.27
C GLY A 112 0.54 -15.44 -22.18
N LYS A 113 0.23 -14.51 -23.09
CA LYS A 113 1.21 -13.94 -24.01
C LYS A 113 2.26 -13.14 -23.23
N VAL A 114 3.53 -13.41 -23.52
CA VAL A 114 4.66 -12.64 -22.97
C VAL A 114 4.94 -11.44 -23.86
N THR A 115 5.00 -10.25 -23.26
CA THR A 115 5.36 -9.00 -23.94
C THR A 115 6.51 -8.35 -23.18
N GLN A 116 7.62 -8.11 -23.85
CA GLN A 116 8.78 -7.47 -23.25
C GLN A 116 8.58 -5.95 -23.22
N VAL A 117 8.95 -5.33 -22.10
CA VAL A 117 8.91 -3.88 -21.92
C VAL A 117 10.32 -3.35 -22.13
N CYS A 118 10.48 -2.48 -23.12
CA CYS A 118 11.75 -1.79 -23.33
C CYS A 118 11.82 -0.57 -22.41
N SER A 119 12.91 -0.46 -21.66
CA SER A 119 13.25 0.76 -20.92
C SER A 119 13.26 1.96 -21.88
N LEU A 120 12.54 3.02 -21.54
CA LEU A 120 12.64 4.26 -22.30
C LEU A 120 14.01 4.91 -22.01
N PRO A 121 14.88 5.12 -23.01
CA PRO A 121 16.14 5.82 -22.79
C PRO A 121 15.88 7.29 -22.40
N ASN A 122 16.67 7.80 -21.46
CA ASN A 122 16.69 9.19 -20.98
C ASN A 122 15.50 9.66 -20.13
N THR A 123 14.70 8.76 -19.55
CA THR A 123 13.70 9.14 -18.53
C THR A 123 14.28 8.99 -17.13
N PRO A 124 13.93 9.88 -16.16
CA PRO A 124 14.21 9.63 -14.75
C PRO A 124 13.62 8.27 -14.34
N PRO A 125 14.28 7.50 -13.46
CA PRO A 125 13.77 6.21 -13.06
C PRO A 125 12.50 6.36 -12.23
N SER A 126 11.54 5.47 -12.45
CA SER A 126 10.25 5.42 -11.74
C SER A 126 10.33 4.87 -10.32
N PHE A 127 11.45 4.23 -9.99
CA PHE A 127 11.79 3.72 -8.68
C PHE A 127 13.17 4.22 -8.30
N LEU A 128 13.51 4.30 -7.01
CA LEU A 128 14.79 4.76 -6.51
C LEU A 128 15.26 3.83 -5.39
N ILE A 129 16.53 3.44 -5.43
CA ILE A 129 17.18 2.64 -4.38
C ILE A 129 18.52 3.28 -4.05
N TYR A 130 18.70 3.65 -2.78
CA TYR A 130 19.91 4.33 -2.33
C TYR A 130 20.10 4.15 -0.82
N TRP A 131 21.28 4.50 -0.31
CA TRP A 131 21.59 4.43 1.12
C TRP A 131 21.27 5.76 1.82
N GLU A 132 20.61 5.70 2.98
CA GLU A 132 20.59 6.76 3.99
C GLU A 132 21.19 6.18 5.26
N ASP A 133 22.33 6.72 5.69
CA ASP A 133 23.16 6.18 6.77
C ASP A 133 23.46 4.67 6.59
N ASP A 134 22.85 3.82 7.41
CA ASP A 134 23.00 2.36 7.38
C ASP A 134 21.71 1.62 6.98
N VAL A 135 20.76 2.33 6.39
CA VAL A 135 19.47 1.82 5.91
C VAL A 135 19.39 1.94 4.39
N LEU A 136 18.99 0.84 3.73
CA LEU A 136 18.70 0.85 2.31
C LEU A 136 17.29 1.40 2.09
N ILE A 137 17.19 2.52 1.39
CA ILE A 137 15.93 3.19 1.09
C ILE A 137 15.41 2.74 -0.27
N ALA A 138 14.17 2.28 -0.30
CA ALA A 138 13.44 1.91 -1.50
C ALA A 138 12.24 2.87 -1.68
N ARG A 139 12.19 3.60 -2.81
CA ARG A 139 11.25 4.72 -2.97
C ARG A 139 10.65 4.76 -4.38
N ILE A 140 9.32 4.89 -4.48
CA ILE A 140 8.65 5.22 -5.74
C ILE A 140 8.95 6.68 -6.10
N ASN A 141 9.38 6.92 -7.34
CA ASN A 141 9.52 8.28 -7.87
C ASN A 141 8.17 8.82 -8.33
N ASN A 142 7.52 9.62 -7.49
CA ASN A 142 6.18 10.16 -7.77
C ASN A 142 6.13 11.16 -8.94
N THR A 143 7.27 11.63 -9.42
CA THR A 143 7.36 12.54 -10.60
C THR A 143 7.24 11.79 -11.93
N VAL A 144 7.39 10.47 -11.91
CA VAL A 144 7.35 9.62 -13.10
C VAL A 144 6.15 8.69 -13.00
N LYS A 145 5.24 8.77 -13.98
CA LYS A 145 4.12 7.83 -14.07
C LYS A 145 4.62 6.51 -14.65
N ALA A 146 4.54 5.44 -13.86
CA ALA A 146 4.94 4.10 -14.27
C ALA A 146 4.01 3.04 -13.69
N ASP A 147 3.77 1.99 -14.46
CA ASP A 147 3.14 0.76 -13.99
C ASP A 147 4.21 -0.21 -13.45
N GLY A 148 3.79 -1.37 -12.98
CA GLY A 148 4.65 -2.30 -12.25
C GLY A 148 5.83 -2.87 -13.03
N ASP A 149 5.67 -2.98 -14.34
CA ASP A 149 6.69 -3.42 -15.30
C ASP A 149 7.89 -2.47 -15.35
N GLN A 150 7.66 -1.18 -15.59
CA GLN A 150 8.74 -0.20 -15.63
C GLN A 150 9.37 -0.01 -14.24
N ILE A 151 8.58 -0.07 -13.17
CA ILE A 151 9.11 -0.08 -11.78
C ILE A 151 10.06 -1.25 -11.56
N ALA A 152 9.73 -2.45 -12.05
CA ALA A 152 10.59 -3.62 -11.94
C ALA A 152 11.91 -3.44 -12.72
N VAL A 153 11.85 -2.92 -13.95
CA VAL A 153 13.03 -2.63 -14.78
C VAL A 153 13.96 -1.61 -14.10
N ASP A 154 13.40 -0.51 -13.58
CA ASP A 154 14.18 0.55 -12.95
C ASP A 154 14.78 0.11 -11.61
N ALA A 155 14.02 -0.65 -10.81
CA ALA A 155 14.50 -1.24 -9.56
C ALA A 155 15.67 -2.21 -9.80
N TYR A 156 15.52 -3.11 -10.78
CA TYR A 156 16.57 -4.05 -11.16
C TYR A 156 17.83 -3.32 -11.62
N SER A 157 17.69 -2.33 -12.52
CA SER A 157 18.82 -1.55 -13.03
C SER A 157 19.59 -0.84 -11.90
N GLN A 158 18.88 -0.29 -10.92
CA GLN A 158 19.53 0.35 -9.77
C GLN A 158 20.20 -0.62 -8.81
N LEU A 159 19.58 -1.78 -8.54
CA LEU A 159 20.21 -2.83 -7.74
C LEU A 159 21.51 -3.29 -8.40
N GLN A 160 21.49 -3.56 -9.70
CA GLN A 160 22.69 -3.96 -10.43
C GLN A 160 23.79 -2.88 -10.37
N ASN A 161 23.44 -1.60 -10.49
CA ASN A 161 24.40 -0.51 -10.34
C ASN A 161 25.02 -0.47 -8.93
N LEU A 162 24.23 -0.65 -7.87
CA LEU A 162 24.73 -0.69 -6.49
C LEU A 162 25.59 -1.94 -6.22
N ILE A 163 25.24 -3.09 -6.80
CA ILE A 163 26.00 -4.33 -6.68
C ILE A 163 27.34 -4.18 -7.42
N ASN A 164 27.32 -3.73 -8.68
CA ASN A 164 28.50 -3.61 -9.53
C ASN A 164 29.47 -2.53 -9.03
N SER A 165 28.96 -1.49 -8.36
CA SER A 165 29.80 -0.48 -7.70
C SER A 165 30.32 -0.91 -6.32
N GLY A 166 29.94 -2.09 -5.82
CA GLY A 166 30.35 -2.62 -4.51
C GLY A 166 29.61 -2.00 -3.32
N GLN A 167 28.68 -1.07 -3.53
CA GLN A 167 27.86 -0.46 -2.48
C GLN A 167 26.86 -1.46 -1.87
N LEU A 168 26.52 -2.52 -2.61
CA LEU A 168 25.68 -3.64 -2.17
C LEU A 168 26.47 -4.97 -2.16
N SER A 169 27.71 -4.92 -1.67
CA SER A 169 28.64 -6.06 -1.65
C SER A 169 28.26 -7.19 -0.68
N GLY A 170 27.36 -6.94 0.28
CA GLY A 170 27.00 -7.91 1.31
C GLY A 170 28.02 -8.00 2.44
N GLY A 171 28.08 -9.16 3.11
CA GLY A 171 29.06 -9.45 4.17
C GLY A 171 28.75 -8.82 5.53
N LYS A 172 27.79 -7.88 5.61
CA LYS A 172 27.23 -7.43 6.88
C LYS A 172 26.31 -8.52 7.46
N PRO A 173 26.27 -8.69 8.80
CA PRO A 173 25.37 -9.65 9.43
C PRO A 173 23.90 -9.30 9.22
N PHE A 174 23.60 -8.04 8.89
CA PHE A 174 22.25 -7.51 8.93
C PHE A 174 22.04 -6.37 7.93
N LEU A 175 20.90 -6.37 7.23
CA LEU A 175 20.45 -5.30 6.35
C LEU A 175 19.08 -4.77 6.80
N LYS A 176 18.97 -3.44 6.90
CA LYS A 176 17.71 -2.75 7.15
C LYS A 176 17.21 -2.11 5.86
N ILE A 177 15.91 -2.25 5.59
CA ILE A 177 15.26 -1.66 4.43
C ILE A 177 14.08 -0.82 4.89
N ASN A 178 13.98 0.41 4.39
CA ASN A 178 12.90 1.34 4.66
C ASN A 178 12.45 2.03 3.35
N GLY A 179 11.36 2.78 3.41
CA GLY A 179 10.80 3.53 2.31
C GLY A 179 9.56 2.89 1.70
N ARG A 180 8.97 3.59 0.73
CA ARG A 180 7.76 3.17 0.02
C ARG A 180 8.13 2.29 -1.17
N ALA A 181 8.29 0.99 -0.92
CA ALA A 181 8.48 -0.02 -1.96
C ALA A 181 7.15 -0.56 -2.51
N THR A 182 7.11 -0.94 -3.78
CA THR A 182 6.01 -1.76 -4.33
C THR A 182 6.25 -3.23 -4.00
N VAL A 183 5.19 -4.05 -4.02
CA VAL A 183 5.33 -5.51 -3.91
C VAL A 183 6.28 -6.05 -4.98
N LEU A 184 6.15 -5.58 -6.22
CA LEU A 184 7.00 -6.01 -7.34
C LEU A 184 8.49 -5.72 -7.12
N ALA A 185 8.82 -4.48 -6.76
CA ALA A 185 10.21 -4.10 -6.46
C ALA A 185 10.75 -4.84 -5.24
N SER A 186 9.89 -5.15 -4.27
CA SER A 186 10.29 -5.88 -3.05
C SER A 186 10.70 -7.32 -3.33
N PHE A 187 10.04 -8.02 -4.28
CA PHE A 187 10.49 -9.33 -4.75
C PHE A 187 11.91 -9.28 -5.36
N LEU A 188 12.16 -8.27 -6.21
CA LEU A 188 13.48 -8.04 -6.80
C LEU A 188 14.55 -7.77 -5.74
N ILE A 189 14.30 -6.83 -4.84
CA ILE A 189 15.25 -6.47 -3.79
C ILE A 189 15.57 -7.71 -2.96
N ALA A 190 14.55 -8.43 -2.49
CA ALA A 190 14.70 -9.64 -1.69
C ALA A 190 15.59 -10.70 -2.35
N TYR A 191 15.39 -10.92 -3.66
CA TYR A 191 16.21 -11.86 -4.43
C TYR A 191 17.68 -11.42 -4.51
N GLU A 192 17.92 -10.15 -4.85
CA GLU A 192 19.26 -9.62 -5.03
C GLU A 192 20.05 -9.53 -3.71
N VAL A 193 19.38 -9.21 -2.60
CA VAL A 193 20.05 -9.04 -1.30
C VAL A 193 20.05 -10.29 -0.43
N GLY A 194 19.12 -11.23 -0.64
CA GLY A 194 18.80 -12.30 0.30
C GLY A 194 20.01 -13.15 0.68
N HIS A 195 20.82 -13.56 -0.30
CA HIS A 195 22.02 -14.37 -0.06
C HIS A 195 23.29 -13.56 0.22
N LYS A 196 23.22 -12.22 0.22
CA LYS A 196 24.36 -11.33 0.45
C LYS A 196 24.53 -10.93 1.92
N TYR A 197 23.46 -11.03 2.72
CA TYR A 197 23.41 -10.59 4.11
C TYR A 197 23.00 -11.73 5.04
N GLY A 198 23.45 -11.69 6.30
CA GLY A 198 23.08 -12.69 7.31
C GLY A 198 21.59 -12.68 7.64
N ALA A 199 20.96 -11.51 7.62
CA ALA A 199 19.51 -11.34 7.67
C ALA A 199 19.11 -10.01 7.01
N VAL A 200 17.86 -9.93 6.58
CA VAL A 200 17.24 -8.73 6.00
C VAL A 200 15.97 -8.41 6.77
N ALA A 201 15.79 -7.15 7.10
CA ALA A 201 14.61 -6.67 7.78
C ALA A 201 14.01 -5.43 7.15
N VAL A 202 12.69 -5.37 7.18
CA VAL A 202 11.88 -4.37 6.48
C VAL A 202 11.05 -3.60 7.49
N PHE A 203 11.09 -2.28 7.42
CA PHE A 203 10.25 -1.40 8.22
C PHE A 203 8.76 -1.60 7.89
N ASP A 204 7.91 -1.70 8.91
CA ASP A 204 6.45 -1.67 8.74
C ASP A 204 5.84 -0.49 9.52
N PRO A 205 5.27 0.52 8.83
CA PRO A 205 4.75 1.72 9.48
C PRO A 205 3.49 1.49 10.33
N LYS A 206 2.88 0.31 10.26
CA LYS A 206 1.65 -0.03 11.00
C LYS A 206 1.94 -0.68 12.36
N ILE A 207 3.20 -0.93 12.68
CA ILE A 207 3.62 -1.51 13.96
C ILE A 207 4.73 -0.68 14.60
N GLY A 208 4.88 -0.82 15.90
CA GLY A 208 5.83 -0.05 16.71
C GLY A 208 5.12 0.99 17.57
N ASP A 209 5.79 1.36 18.67
CA ASP A 209 5.31 2.36 19.60
C ASP A 209 5.83 3.76 19.23
N ARG A 210 5.23 4.80 19.82
CA ARG A 210 5.68 6.18 19.61
C ARG A 210 7.16 6.32 20.00
N GLY A 211 7.98 6.79 19.07
CA GLY A 211 9.44 6.90 19.25
C GLY A 211 10.25 5.69 18.78
N LEU A 212 9.58 4.63 18.29
CA LEU A 212 10.21 3.43 17.74
C LEU A 212 9.81 3.22 16.26
N ASP A 213 10.80 3.00 15.39
CA ASP A 213 10.65 2.37 14.07
C ASP A 213 10.77 0.86 14.25
N ARG A 214 9.69 0.12 14.03
CA ARG A 214 9.73 -1.34 14.11
C ARG A 214 9.99 -1.97 12.74
N TYR A 215 11.00 -2.82 12.71
CA TYR A 215 11.39 -3.60 11.54
C TYR A 215 11.08 -5.07 11.77
N ILE A 216 10.72 -5.78 10.70
CA ILE A 216 10.41 -7.20 10.70
C ILE A 216 11.52 -7.92 9.94
N VAL A 217 12.15 -8.94 10.53
CA VAL A 217 13.08 -9.82 9.84
C VAL A 217 12.32 -10.68 8.83
N THR A 218 12.60 -10.51 7.54
CA THR A 218 11.92 -11.21 6.45
C THR A 218 12.77 -12.28 5.79
N ILE A 219 14.09 -12.18 5.92
CA ILE A 219 15.06 -13.16 5.41
C ILE A 219 16.09 -13.43 6.50
N ASN A 220 16.46 -14.70 6.69
CA ASN A 220 17.49 -15.08 7.64
C ASN A 220 18.34 -16.26 7.13
N HIS A 221 19.66 -16.07 7.19
CA HIS A 221 20.70 -17.08 6.97
C HIS A 221 21.66 -17.21 8.16
N SER A 222 21.37 -16.53 9.27
CA SER A 222 22.19 -16.54 10.48
C SER A 222 21.51 -17.30 11.62
N LYS A 223 22.28 -17.67 12.65
CA LYS A 223 21.72 -18.22 13.90
C LYS A 223 21.22 -17.16 14.87
N ASN A 224 21.42 -15.88 14.54
CA ASN A 224 21.20 -14.76 15.46
C ASN A 224 19.80 -14.15 15.33
N TYR A 225 19.07 -14.46 14.26
CA TYR A 225 17.75 -13.90 13.98
C TYR A 225 16.75 -14.99 13.62
N GLN A 226 15.46 -14.65 13.64
CA GLN A 226 14.37 -15.51 13.15
C GLN A 226 13.45 -14.74 12.18
N VAL A 227 12.92 -15.43 11.18
CA VAL A 227 11.92 -14.83 10.27
C VAL A 227 10.65 -14.50 11.08
N GLY A 228 10.18 -13.27 10.96
CA GLY A 228 9.08 -12.70 11.76
C GLY A 228 9.52 -12.20 13.14
N GLU A 229 10.81 -12.17 13.45
CA GLU A 229 11.33 -11.41 14.60
C GLU A 229 11.21 -9.91 14.33
N THR A 230 11.03 -9.12 15.39
CA THR A 230 10.99 -7.66 15.29
C THR A 230 12.04 -7.00 16.16
N PHE A 231 12.51 -5.83 15.74
CA PHE A 231 13.40 -4.97 16.50
C PHE A 231 13.05 -3.52 16.23
N ASP A 232 13.38 -2.68 17.21
CA ASP A 232 13.01 -1.28 17.22
C ASP A 232 14.25 -0.40 17.05
N ILE A 233 14.10 0.66 16.26
CA ILE A 233 15.07 1.73 16.14
C ILE A 233 14.46 3.00 16.73
N ASN A 234 15.18 3.64 17.65
CA ASN A 234 14.72 4.90 18.21
C ASN A 234 14.71 5.98 17.13
N TYR A 235 13.64 6.76 17.10
CA TYR A 235 13.56 7.98 16.30
C TYR A 235 12.93 9.09 17.15
N GLN A 236 13.11 10.35 16.74
CA GLN A 236 12.47 11.47 17.42
C GLN A 236 11.01 11.62 16.91
N PRO A 237 10.00 11.47 17.78
CA PRO A 237 8.61 11.66 17.39
C PRO A 237 8.39 13.08 16.88
N GLN A 238 7.90 13.20 15.65
CA GLN A 238 7.40 14.46 15.11
C GLN A 238 5.88 14.51 15.25
N PRO A 239 5.27 15.70 15.42
CA PRO A 239 3.84 15.86 15.27
C PRO A 239 3.40 15.37 13.89
N ASN A 240 2.23 14.74 13.81
CA ASN A 240 1.69 14.23 12.56
C ASN A 240 0.21 14.57 12.40
N VAL A 241 -0.17 14.79 11.15
CA VAL A 241 -1.55 15.12 10.77
C VAL A 241 -2.21 13.87 10.23
N LYS A 242 -3.30 13.45 10.88
CA LYS A 242 -4.14 12.31 10.49
C LYS A 242 -5.53 12.82 10.12
N VAL A 243 -5.85 12.80 8.83
CA VAL A 243 -7.11 13.35 8.29
C VAL A 243 -8.03 12.22 7.90
N VAL A 244 -9.24 12.22 8.47
CA VAL A 244 -10.30 11.30 8.04
C VAL A 244 -11.19 11.93 6.97
N LEU A 245 -11.46 11.18 5.91
CA LEU A 245 -12.50 11.45 4.92
C LEU A 245 -13.78 10.71 5.34
N CYS A 246 -14.75 11.44 5.87
CA CYS A 246 -16.01 10.89 6.36
C CYS A 246 -17.21 11.44 5.57
N GLY A 247 -18.39 10.86 5.78
CA GLY A 247 -19.60 11.19 5.02
C GLY A 247 -20.42 9.97 4.61
N PRO A 248 -21.68 10.15 4.17
CA PRO A 248 -22.57 9.03 3.86
C PRO A 248 -22.07 8.17 2.70
N ALA A 249 -22.68 6.99 2.53
CA ALA A 249 -22.40 6.11 1.41
C ALA A 249 -22.69 6.77 0.05
N ASN A 250 -21.96 6.33 -0.99
CA ASN A 250 -22.15 6.78 -2.37
C ASN A 250 -21.93 8.29 -2.59
N THR A 251 -20.99 8.91 -1.86
CA THR A 251 -20.49 10.29 -2.10
C THR A 251 -19.17 10.31 -2.87
N GLY A 252 -18.75 9.18 -3.44
CA GLY A 252 -17.49 9.12 -4.18
C GLY A 252 -16.21 9.18 -3.32
N LYS A 253 -16.27 8.92 -2.00
CA LYS A 253 -15.10 8.98 -1.08
C LYS A 253 -13.85 8.28 -1.62
N THR A 254 -13.98 7.07 -2.15
CA THR A 254 -12.84 6.32 -2.72
C THR A 254 -12.22 7.07 -3.90
N VAL A 255 -13.04 7.55 -4.84
CA VAL A 255 -12.59 8.32 -6.02
C VAL A 255 -11.94 9.63 -5.58
N PHE A 256 -12.54 10.30 -4.60
CA PHE A 256 -12.02 11.53 -4.04
C PHE A 256 -10.66 11.31 -3.35
N LYS A 257 -10.52 10.27 -2.53
CA LYS A 257 -9.27 9.87 -1.87
C LYS A 257 -8.16 9.56 -2.89
N ASP A 258 -8.47 8.79 -3.93
CA ASP A 258 -7.49 8.43 -4.98
C ASP A 258 -7.03 9.67 -5.76
N GLY A 259 -7.96 10.57 -6.10
CA GLY A 259 -7.66 11.85 -6.71
C GLY A 259 -6.81 12.75 -5.81
N LEU A 260 -7.16 12.84 -4.53
CA LEU A 260 -6.44 13.61 -3.52
C LEU A 260 -5.01 13.08 -3.31
N LYS A 261 -4.85 11.76 -3.21
CA LYS A 261 -3.53 11.09 -3.18
C LYS A 261 -2.68 11.51 -4.37
N ALA A 262 -3.24 11.40 -5.59
CA ALA A 262 -2.54 11.76 -6.80
C ALA A 262 -2.25 13.26 -6.93
N ALA A 263 -3.07 14.13 -6.33
CA ALA A 263 -2.81 15.57 -6.27
C ALA A 263 -1.69 15.92 -5.29
N ILE A 264 -1.73 15.38 -4.06
CA ILE A 264 -0.71 15.60 -3.03
C ILE A 264 0.67 15.13 -3.52
N LEU A 265 0.75 13.94 -4.13
CA LEU A 265 2.03 13.39 -4.64
C LEU A 265 2.66 14.22 -5.77
N LYS A 266 1.93 15.16 -6.39
CA LYS A 266 2.45 16.09 -7.41
C LYS A 266 2.93 17.42 -6.83
N LEU A 267 2.68 17.69 -5.54
CA LEU A 267 3.13 18.92 -4.90
C LEU A 267 4.60 18.79 -4.49
N ASN A 268 5.44 19.73 -4.92
CA ASN A 268 6.88 19.70 -4.65
C ASN A 268 7.22 19.83 -3.16
N HIS A 269 6.33 20.44 -2.37
CA HIS A 269 6.46 20.64 -0.93
C HIS A 269 5.66 19.61 -0.11
N ALA A 270 5.08 18.59 -0.74
CA ALA A 270 4.43 17.51 0.02
C ALA A 270 5.47 16.73 0.85
N PRO A 271 5.11 16.25 2.05
CA PRO A 271 5.98 15.37 2.81
C PRO A 271 6.29 14.08 2.03
N ASP A 272 7.57 13.73 1.94
CA ASP A 272 8.04 12.50 1.28
C ASP A 272 7.41 11.22 1.85
N ASP A 273 7.07 11.26 3.14
CA ASP A 273 6.46 10.20 3.90
C ASP A 273 4.92 10.26 3.86
N PHE A 274 4.26 11.05 2.99
CA PHE A 274 2.80 11.04 2.87
C PHE A 274 2.23 9.62 2.65
N TYR A 275 1.17 9.28 3.42
CA TYR A 275 0.57 7.95 3.40
C TYR A 275 -0.96 7.98 3.35
N VAL A 276 -1.53 6.96 2.69
CA VAL A 276 -2.98 6.79 2.54
C VAL A 276 -3.37 5.36 2.82
N ILE A 277 -4.44 5.16 3.61
CA ILE A 277 -4.99 3.84 3.88
C ILE A 277 -6.52 3.83 3.76
N SER A 278 -7.11 2.64 3.55
CA SER A 278 -8.56 2.44 3.63
C SER A 278 -8.97 2.00 5.03
N GLY A 279 -9.97 2.66 5.61
CA GLY A 279 -10.56 2.31 6.91
C GLY A 279 -11.81 1.44 6.83
N CYS A 280 -12.24 1.03 5.63
CA CYS A 280 -13.44 0.23 5.41
C CYS A 280 -13.11 -1.07 4.66
N PRO A 281 -13.63 -2.24 5.08
CA PRO A 281 -13.38 -3.52 4.43
C PRO A 281 -14.34 -3.77 3.24
N ASP A 282 -14.58 -2.77 2.39
CA ASP A 282 -15.55 -2.85 1.30
C ASP A 282 -15.02 -3.51 0.01
N GLY A 283 -13.78 -3.99 0.06
CA GLY A 283 -13.08 -4.63 -1.05
C GLY A 283 -12.24 -3.66 -1.88
N ASP A 284 -12.35 -2.35 -1.65
CA ASP A 284 -11.52 -1.36 -2.32
C ASP A 284 -10.12 -1.31 -1.67
N GLY A 285 -9.09 -1.34 -2.51
CA GLY A 285 -7.70 -1.09 -2.11
C GLY A 285 -7.08 0.05 -2.91
N SER A 286 -5.82 0.38 -2.63
CA SER A 286 -5.06 1.40 -3.38
C SER A 286 -4.87 1.06 -4.87
N TRP A 287 -5.16 -0.18 -5.27
CA TRP A 287 -5.12 -0.68 -6.65
C TRP A 287 -6.43 -0.41 -7.40
N HIS A 288 -7.57 -0.27 -6.71
CA HIS A 288 -8.90 -0.31 -7.34
C HIS A 288 -9.09 0.82 -8.34
N GLY A 289 -8.77 2.08 -7.98
CA GLY A 289 -9.00 3.23 -8.87
C GLY A 289 -8.25 3.14 -10.21
N GLU A 290 -7.00 2.67 -10.18
CA GLU A 290 -6.16 2.48 -11.37
C GLU A 290 -6.59 1.25 -12.18
N THR A 291 -6.93 0.14 -11.52
CA THR A 291 -7.48 -1.04 -12.21
C THR A 291 -8.83 -0.72 -12.85
N ALA A 292 -9.73 -0.02 -12.18
CA ALA A 292 -11.06 0.32 -12.71
C ALA A 292 -10.98 1.24 -13.95
N GLN A 293 -9.94 2.08 -14.06
CA GLN A 293 -9.69 2.93 -15.23
C GLN A 293 -9.39 2.12 -16.51
N LYS A 294 -8.70 0.98 -16.37
CA LYS A 294 -8.17 0.20 -17.51
C LYS A 294 -8.93 -1.12 -17.71
N TYR A 295 -9.29 -1.79 -16.61
CA TYR A 295 -9.89 -3.12 -16.51
C TYR A 295 -11.08 -3.12 -15.53
N PRO A 296 -12.21 -2.45 -15.86
CA PRO A 296 -13.34 -2.27 -14.96
C PRO A 296 -13.95 -3.59 -14.46
N LYS A 297 -14.09 -4.59 -15.33
CA LYS A 297 -14.62 -5.91 -14.96
C LYS A 297 -13.73 -6.62 -13.93
N LEU A 298 -12.41 -6.61 -14.14
CA LEU A 298 -11.45 -7.17 -13.20
C LEU A 298 -11.51 -6.43 -11.85
N ALA A 299 -11.68 -5.11 -11.87
CA ALA A 299 -11.82 -4.33 -10.64
C ALA A 299 -13.05 -4.76 -9.81
N GLU A 300 -14.19 -4.97 -10.48
CA GLU A 300 -15.42 -5.42 -9.84
C GLU A 300 -15.30 -6.83 -9.25
N GLU A 301 -14.70 -7.76 -10.00
CA GLU A 301 -14.46 -9.14 -9.56
C GLU A 301 -13.58 -9.18 -8.30
N LEU A 302 -12.43 -8.48 -8.34
CA LEU A 302 -11.50 -8.42 -7.21
C LEU A 302 -12.10 -7.70 -6.00
N LYS A 303 -12.87 -6.63 -6.22
CA LYS A 303 -13.58 -5.93 -5.14
C LYS A 303 -14.54 -6.89 -4.44
N ALA A 304 -15.33 -7.65 -5.20
CA ALA A 304 -16.26 -8.62 -4.64
C ALA A 304 -15.54 -9.71 -3.83
N GLU A 305 -14.40 -10.20 -4.33
CA GLU A 305 -13.56 -11.19 -3.65
C GLU A 305 -12.95 -10.67 -2.33
N TYR A 306 -12.47 -9.42 -2.34
CA TYR A 306 -11.71 -8.84 -1.24
C TYR A 306 -12.57 -8.20 -0.16
N LYS A 307 -13.84 -7.93 -0.47
CA LYS A 307 -14.82 -7.43 0.50
C LYS A 307 -14.89 -8.36 1.71
N ALA A 308 -14.99 -7.74 2.89
CA ALA A 308 -15.11 -8.45 4.14
C ALA A 308 -16.13 -7.76 5.07
N LYS A 309 -16.44 -8.42 6.18
CA LYS A 309 -17.33 -7.86 7.20
C LYS A 309 -16.63 -6.71 7.92
N PHE A 310 -17.39 -5.67 8.24
CA PHE A 310 -16.94 -4.59 9.10
C PHE A 310 -17.27 -4.97 10.54
N THR A 311 -16.28 -5.54 11.25
CA THR A 311 -16.44 -6.03 12.62
C THR A 311 -15.72 -5.13 13.62
N PRO A 312 -16.05 -5.22 14.93
CA PRO A 312 -15.32 -4.52 15.98
C PRO A 312 -13.82 -4.83 15.97
N GLU A 313 -13.43 -6.09 15.73
CA GLU A 313 -12.02 -6.52 15.68
C GLU A 313 -11.29 -5.89 14.50
N PHE A 314 -11.96 -5.79 13.34
CA PHE A 314 -11.41 -5.05 12.20
C PHE A 314 -11.21 -3.57 12.56
N ALA A 315 -12.20 -2.96 13.20
CA ALA A 315 -12.15 -1.55 13.60
C ALA A 315 -11.02 -1.29 14.60
N GLN A 316 -10.85 -2.15 15.61
CA GLN A 316 -9.75 -2.09 16.56
C GLN A 316 -8.39 -2.29 15.87
N GLY A 317 -8.27 -3.28 14.97
CA GLY A 317 -7.08 -3.49 14.17
C GLY A 317 -6.72 -2.25 13.37
N LYS A 318 -7.70 -1.65 12.69
CA LYS A 318 -7.51 -0.44 11.88
C LYS A 318 -7.16 0.79 12.72
N ALA A 319 -7.79 0.97 13.89
CA ALA A 319 -7.43 2.04 14.82
C ALA A 319 -5.99 1.88 15.32
N ARG A 320 -5.56 0.66 15.66
CA ARG A 320 -4.15 0.38 16.00
C ARG A 320 -3.19 0.74 14.86
N ASP A 321 -3.51 0.36 13.62
CA ASP A 321 -2.72 0.75 12.45
C ASP A 321 -2.61 2.28 12.35
N ILE A 322 -3.74 3.00 12.38
CA ILE A 322 -3.78 4.47 12.27
C ILE A 322 -2.97 5.12 13.39
N LYS A 323 -3.09 4.61 14.61
CA LYS A 323 -2.36 5.09 15.78
C LYS A 323 -0.84 4.96 15.60
N ALA A 324 -0.38 3.79 15.14
CA ALA A 324 1.04 3.49 14.92
C ALA A 324 1.66 4.28 13.76
N ILE A 325 0.87 4.57 12.71
CA ILE A 325 1.32 5.36 11.57
C ILE A 325 1.74 6.75 12.03
N LYS A 326 3.01 7.06 11.75
CA LYS A 326 3.72 8.27 12.16
C LYS A 326 4.10 9.19 11.00
N ASN A 327 3.73 8.80 9.79
CA ASN A 327 3.86 9.59 8.58
C ASN A 327 3.28 11.00 8.79
N SER A 328 4.00 12.01 8.31
CA SER A 328 3.74 13.42 8.60
C SER A 328 2.34 13.86 8.18
N LEU A 329 1.85 13.28 7.08
CA LEU A 329 0.46 13.38 6.65
C LEU A 329 -0.08 11.97 6.37
N LEU A 330 -1.12 11.59 7.09
CA LEU A 330 -1.93 10.40 6.86
C LEU A 330 -3.34 10.82 6.43
N VAL A 331 -3.81 10.32 5.30
CA VAL A 331 -5.21 10.45 4.89
C VAL A 331 -5.86 9.07 4.88
N PHE A 332 -7.05 8.94 5.48
CA PHE A 332 -7.81 7.70 5.43
C PHE A 332 -9.30 7.95 5.29
N ASP A 333 -10.01 7.04 4.64
CA ASP A 333 -11.48 7.08 4.51
C ASP A 333 -12.14 6.03 5.40
N VAL A 334 -13.38 6.32 5.81
CA VAL A 334 -14.19 5.44 6.65
C VAL A 334 -15.48 5.00 5.94
N GLY A 335 -16.13 3.98 6.50
CA GLY A 335 -17.41 3.48 6.00
C GLY A 335 -18.49 4.58 6.00
N GLY A 336 -19.41 4.53 5.04
CA GLY A 336 -20.43 5.57 4.86
C GLY A 336 -21.61 5.55 5.83
N LYS A 337 -21.49 4.84 6.96
CA LYS A 337 -22.51 4.74 8.00
C LYS A 337 -21.92 5.24 9.32
N ILE A 338 -22.68 5.99 10.09
CA ILE A 338 -22.33 6.28 11.49
C ILE A 338 -22.46 4.98 12.28
N SER A 339 -21.38 4.56 12.95
CA SER A 339 -21.33 3.29 13.69
C SER A 339 -20.25 3.30 14.77
N ASP A 340 -20.30 2.35 15.70
CA ASP A 340 -19.32 2.19 16.78
C ASP A 340 -17.93 1.84 16.24
N GLU A 341 -17.86 1.11 15.12
CA GLU A 341 -16.61 0.84 14.42
C GLU A 341 -15.97 2.14 13.91
N ASN A 342 -16.77 3.04 13.36
CA ASN A 342 -16.28 4.35 12.93
C ASN A 342 -15.91 5.24 14.12
N ILE A 343 -16.56 5.13 15.28
CA ILE A 343 -16.11 5.81 16.51
C ILE A 343 -14.70 5.34 16.86
N THR A 344 -14.48 4.02 16.85
CA THR A 344 -13.18 3.40 17.16
C THR A 344 -12.09 3.88 16.20
N ILE A 345 -12.34 3.86 14.90
CA ILE A 345 -11.36 4.24 13.87
C ILE A 345 -11.09 5.75 13.88
N MET A 346 -12.14 6.57 13.95
CA MET A 346 -12.01 8.04 13.85
C MET A 346 -11.43 8.68 15.10
N SER A 347 -11.46 8.00 16.25
CA SER A 347 -10.83 8.48 17.49
C SER A 347 -9.31 8.66 17.37
N GLU A 348 -8.69 8.05 16.37
CA GLU A 348 -7.25 8.19 16.08
C GLU A 348 -6.95 9.28 15.04
N ALA A 349 -7.98 9.96 14.52
CA ALA A 349 -7.82 11.12 13.63
C ALA A 349 -7.42 12.38 14.42
N THR A 350 -6.89 13.36 13.70
CA THR A 350 -6.62 14.71 14.19
C THR A 350 -7.55 15.75 13.58
N HIS A 351 -8.02 15.52 12.35
CA HIS A 351 -8.87 16.44 11.60
C HIS A 351 -9.85 15.64 10.73
N ALA A 352 -10.99 16.26 10.41
CA ALA A 352 -12.03 15.66 9.57
C ALA A 352 -12.31 16.49 8.30
N VAL A 353 -12.56 15.77 7.20
CA VAL A 353 -13.10 16.30 5.95
C VAL A 353 -14.42 15.59 5.68
N ILE A 354 -15.50 16.35 5.60
CA ILE A 354 -16.85 15.82 5.38
C ILE A 354 -17.18 15.88 3.88
N LEU A 355 -17.46 14.73 3.27
CA LEU A 355 -18.08 14.63 1.94
C LEU A 355 -19.57 14.33 2.09
N ALA A 356 -20.44 15.26 1.69
CA ALA A 356 -21.89 15.17 1.89
C ALA A 356 -22.67 15.27 0.58
N LYS A 357 -23.95 14.82 0.55
CA LYS A 357 -24.86 15.12 -0.57
C LYS A 357 -25.81 16.25 -0.23
N THR A 358 -26.22 16.32 1.04
CA THR A 358 -27.19 17.30 1.52
C THR A 358 -26.72 17.99 2.80
N PRO A 359 -27.30 19.14 3.16
CA PRO A 359 -27.00 19.82 4.42
C PRO A 359 -27.29 18.94 5.65
N GLU A 360 -28.26 18.04 5.57
CA GLU A 360 -28.58 17.09 6.64
C GLU A 360 -27.45 16.08 6.85
N ASP A 361 -26.82 15.60 5.77
CA ASP A 361 -25.63 14.75 5.86
C ASP A 361 -24.51 15.48 6.59
N VAL A 362 -24.29 16.76 6.26
CA VAL A 362 -23.30 17.60 6.93
C VAL A 362 -23.62 17.67 8.43
N ALA A 363 -24.83 18.04 8.80
CA ALA A 363 -25.23 18.15 10.21
C ALA A 363 -25.02 16.83 10.99
N GLN A 364 -25.36 15.69 10.39
CA GLN A 364 -25.16 14.37 11.02
C GLN A 364 -23.67 14.05 11.24
N TRP A 365 -22.83 14.28 10.24
CA TRP A 365 -21.40 13.99 10.34
C TRP A 365 -20.64 15.02 11.18
N GLN A 366 -21.08 16.28 11.22
CA GLN A 366 -20.60 17.27 12.17
C GLN A 366 -20.89 16.85 13.60
N ASN A 367 -22.15 16.49 13.89
CA ASN A 367 -22.54 15.97 15.22
C ASN A 367 -21.70 14.75 15.61
N PHE A 368 -21.46 13.84 14.66
CA PHE A 368 -20.61 12.68 14.88
C PHE A 368 -19.17 13.09 15.27
N CYS A 369 -18.54 13.96 14.49
CA CYS A 369 -17.16 14.40 14.72
C CYS A 369 -16.99 15.25 15.99
N GLU A 370 -17.96 16.08 16.34
CA GLU A 370 -17.85 17.05 17.43
C GLU A 370 -18.39 16.53 18.77
N ILE A 371 -19.39 15.65 18.75
CA ILE A 371 -20.13 15.24 19.96
C ILE A 371 -19.99 13.75 20.26
N LYS A 372 -19.96 12.88 19.24
CA LYS A 372 -19.97 11.42 19.46
C LYS A 372 -18.60 10.83 19.75
N LEU A 373 -17.54 11.47 19.27
CA LEU A 373 -16.17 11.04 19.55
C LEU A 373 -15.74 11.47 20.94
N GLU A 374 -14.86 10.69 21.58
CA GLU A 374 -14.27 11.05 22.88
C GLU A 374 -13.52 12.39 22.84
N ARG A 375 -12.93 12.69 21.68
CA ARG A 375 -12.27 13.96 21.38
C ARG A 375 -12.92 14.57 20.15
N PRO A 376 -13.43 15.80 20.23
CA PRO A 376 -13.95 16.51 19.07
C PRO A 376 -12.88 16.62 17.98
N LEU A 377 -13.23 16.28 16.75
CA LEU A 377 -12.36 16.45 15.59
C LEU A 377 -12.61 17.81 14.94
N PRO A 378 -11.60 18.68 14.82
CA PRO A 378 -11.67 19.87 13.98
C PRO A 378 -12.04 19.50 12.55
N ILE A 379 -13.10 20.12 12.03
CA ILE A 379 -13.54 19.96 10.64
C ILE A 379 -12.87 21.05 9.81
N ILE A 380 -12.00 20.63 8.90
CA ILE A 380 -11.21 21.54 8.06
C ILE A 380 -11.79 21.72 6.66
N ALA A 381 -12.68 20.82 6.24
CA ALA A 381 -13.41 20.98 4.99
C ALA A 381 -14.79 20.32 5.00
N ILE A 382 -15.75 20.97 4.33
CA ILE A 382 -17.11 20.47 4.07
C ILE A 382 -17.37 20.57 2.57
N ILE A 383 -17.41 19.41 1.90
CA ILE A 383 -17.45 19.32 0.45
C ILE A 383 -18.72 18.57 0.02
N TYR A 384 -19.55 19.22 -0.76
CA TYR A 384 -20.73 18.60 -1.36
C TYR A 384 -20.33 17.79 -2.60
N SER A 385 -20.60 16.49 -2.58
CA SER A 385 -20.48 15.59 -3.73
C SER A 385 -21.70 15.75 -4.64
N ASP A 386 -21.62 16.65 -5.61
CA ASP A 386 -22.67 16.91 -6.58
C ASP A 386 -22.53 16.01 -7.81
N TYR A 387 -23.21 14.87 -7.81
CA TYR A 387 -23.12 13.92 -8.91
C TYR A 387 -23.71 14.46 -10.24
N ALA A 388 -24.68 15.38 -10.18
CA ALA A 388 -25.28 16.00 -11.37
C ALA A 388 -24.55 17.28 -11.81
N GLY A 389 -23.63 17.77 -10.98
CA GLY A 389 -22.81 18.94 -11.25
C GLY A 389 -21.91 18.76 -12.47
N LYS A 390 -21.50 19.90 -13.04
CA LYS A 390 -20.63 19.95 -14.22
C LYS A 390 -19.25 20.54 -13.95
N GLU A 391 -19.10 21.18 -12.80
CA GLU A 391 -17.88 21.87 -12.39
C GLU A 391 -17.75 21.84 -10.87
N ASP A 392 -16.52 21.92 -10.39
CA ASP A 392 -16.24 22.15 -8.98
C ASP A 392 -16.52 23.61 -8.63
N LYS A 393 -16.95 23.86 -7.39
CA LYS A 393 -17.14 25.21 -6.86
C LYS A 393 -16.45 25.31 -5.53
N ILE A 394 -15.61 26.33 -5.35
CA ILE A 394 -15.05 26.71 -4.06
C ILE A 394 -15.84 27.92 -3.59
N ILE A 395 -16.41 27.84 -2.38
CA ILE A 395 -17.22 28.91 -1.78
C ILE A 395 -16.39 29.67 -0.75
N THR A 396 -15.69 28.96 0.12
CA THR A 396 -14.74 29.52 1.10
C THR A 396 -13.49 28.66 1.16
N GLU A 397 -12.33 29.27 1.34
CA GLU A 397 -11.06 28.56 1.60
C GLU A 397 -10.70 28.58 3.09
N GLU A 398 -11.05 29.66 3.80
CA GLU A 398 -10.76 29.90 5.21
C GLU A 398 -12.01 30.39 5.96
N PRO A 399 -12.19 30.05 7.26
CA PRO A 399 -11.36 29.16 8.08
C PRO A 399 -11.62 27.65 7.82
N VAL A 400 -12.63 27.34 7.01
CA VAL A 400 -13.00 25.99 6.60
C VAL A 400 -13.17 26.00 5.09
N LEU A 401 -12.55 25.04 4.41
CA LEU A 401 -12.71 24.87 2.96
C LEU A 401 -14.11 24.34 2.67
N THR A 402 -14.93 25.11 1.96
CA THR A 402 -16.29 24.71 1.60
C THR A 402 -16.56 24.83 0.11
N GLY A 403 -17.45 23.98 -0.39
CA GLY A 403 -17.86 24.02 -1.79
C GLY A 403 -18.40 22.70 -2.26
N SER A 404 -18.30 22.45 -3.57
CA SER A 404 -18.74 21.21 -4.21
C SER A 404 -17.68 20.64 -5.14
N VAL A 405 -17.66 19.31 -5.20
CA VAL A 405 -16.93 18.55 -6.21
C VAL A 405 -17.96 17.84 -7.08
N HIS A 406 -17.85 17.99 -8.39
CA HIS A 406 -18.84 17.42 -9.30
C HIS A 406 -18.53 15.96 -9.64
N TYR A 407 -19.55 15.16 -9.96
CA TYR A 407 -19.44 13.89 -10.70
C TYR A 407 -18.24 12.99 -10.32
N LEU A 408 -18.23 12.46 -9.09
CA LEU A 408 -17.22 11.51 -8.64
C LEU A 408 -17.56 10.08 -9.07
N GLU A 409 -17.19 9.73 -10.30
CA GLU A 409 -17.43 8.42 -10.89
C GLU A 409 -16.21 7.48 -10.79
N ARG A 410 -16.45 6.18 -10.60
CA ARG A 410 -15.34 5.21 -10.54
C ARG A 410 -14.64 5.14 -11.89
N GLY A 411 -13.32 4.95 -11.85
CA GLY A 411 -12.50 4.93 -13.07
C GLY A 411 -12.19 6.32 -13.64
N GLN A 412 -12.56 7.43 -12.97
CA GLN A 412 -12.13 8.76 -13.39
C GLN A 412 -10.89 9.24 -12.64
N ASN A 413 -10.00 9.93 -13.36
CA ASN A 413 -8.91 10.67 -12.74
C ASN A 413 -9.39 12.07 -12.35
N VAL A 414 -9.55 12.30 -11.05
CA VAL A 414 -10.05 13.57 -10.50
C VAL A 414 -8.94 14.43 -9.89
N SER A 415 -7.67 14.02 -9.98
CA SER A 415 -6.52 14.68 -9.33
C SER A 415 -6.27 16.12 -9.75
N ASN A 416 -6.75 16.51 -10.94
CA ASN A 416 -6.55 17.86 -11.47
C ASN A 416 -7.70 18.82 -11.14
N ARG A 417 -8.75 18.35 -10.46
CA ARG A 417 -9.95 19.15 -10.21
C ARG A 417 -9.71 20.27 -9.18
N PRO A 418 -10.34 21.46 -9.33
CA PRO A 418 -10.11 22.59 -8.45
C PRO A 418 -10.28 22.28 -6.95
N MET A 419 -11.38 21.62 -6.56
CA MET A 419 -11.64 21.29 -5.16
C MET A 419 -10.61 20.29 -4.60
N ILE A 420 -10.19 19.32 -5.41
CA ILE A 420 -9.17 18.32 -5.03
C ILE A 420 -7.82 19.00 -4.79
N LYS A 421 -7.42 19.94 -5.66
CA LYS A 421 -6.18 20.71 -5.50
C LYS A 421 -6.21 21.62 -4.28
N ALA A 422 -7.30 22.34 -4.07
CA ALA A 422 -7.46 23.22 -2.92
C ALA A 422 -7.33 22.44 -1.61
N LEU A 423 -7.99 21.27 -1.51
CA LEU A 423 -7.83 20.42 -0.34
C LEU A 423 -6.41 19.85 -0.22
N ALA A 424 -5.78 19.42 -1.32
CA ALA A 424 -4.40 18.92 -1.29
C ALA A 424 -3.43 19.94 -0.68
N GLU A 425 -3.52 21.20 -1.10
CA GLU A 425 -2.69 22.30 -0.58
C GLU A 425 -2.99 22.57 0.90
N LEU A 426 -4.26 22.57 1.30
CA LEU A 426 -4.66 22.72 2.70
C LEU A 426 -4.03 21.62 3.58
N LEU A 427 -4.11 20.35 3.15
CA LEU A 427 -3.60 19.22 3.93
C LEU A 427 -2.07 19.24 4.03
N VAL A 428 -1.37 19.59 2.95
CA VAL A 428 0.09 19.71 2.96
C VAL A 428 0.54 20.87 3.84
N SER A 429 -0.12 22.03 3.74
CA SER A 429 0.17 23.19 4.57
C SER A 429 -0.03 22.88 6.06
N LEU A 430 -1.10 22.17 6.40
CA LEU A 430 -1.38 21.71 7.76
C LEU A 430 -0.26 20.80 8.29
N ALA A 431 0.21 19.85 7.46
CA ALA A 431 1.30 18.95 7.83
C ALA A 431 2.65 19.67 8.02
N ILE A 432 2.94 20.69 7.21
CA ILE A 432 4.16 21.50 7.33
C ILE A 432 4.10 22.36 8.60
N ASN A 433 2.98 23.01 8.88
CA ASN A 433 2.83 23.92 10.02
C ASN A 433 2.79 23.19 11.38
N CYS A 434 2.55 21.87 11.39
CA CYS A 434 2.61 21.06 12.61
C CYS A 434 4.04 20.62 12.98
N ARG A 435 5.01 20.68 12.06
CA ARG A 435 6.42 20.38 12.33
C ARG A 435 7.11 21.61 12.92
#